data_AF-A0A1E5VD48-F1
#
_entry.id   AF-A0A1E5VD48-F1
#
_cell.length_a   1.000
_cell.length_b   1.000
_cell.length_c   1.000
_cell.angle_alpha   90.00
_cell.angle_beta   90.00
_cell.angle_gamma   90.00
#
_symmetry.space_group_name_H-M   'P 1'
#
loop_
_entity.id
_entity.type
_entity.pdbx_description
1 polymer ?
#
loop_
_entity_poly.entity_id
_entity_poly.type
_entity_poly.pdbx_seq_one_letter_code
_entity_poly.pdbx_strand_id
1 'polypeptide(L)'
;MDWSRPNDDRNVTSQGIVVNGMPSLLCHALALNWVARNAGSGPEPWLRDRGNLSRLFVAGDSAGANIAHNMAMRAGTEEGGLDGGAAITSLLLLDPYFWGKEPVAGETTDQATRRQYEETWSFICGGRYGIDDPLVNPLSLPAAEMRKLACSRVAVTSSGLDDFRPRDLAYAAALRDSGWGGEIEQYETAGERHVYFLNRPKDPDSVKELAFVTGFLSRE
;
A
#
# COMPACT_ATOMS: atom_id res chain seq x y z
N MET A 1 55.20 -8.02 -41.00
CA MET A 1 54.07 -8.07 -40.04
C MET A 1 53.16 -6.93 -40.40
N ASP A 2 51.92 -7.27 -40.72
CA ASP A 2 50.92 -6.44 -41.37
C ASP A 2 50.32 -5.36 -40.44
N TRP A 3 49.92 -4.25 -41.03
CA TRP A 3 49.34 -3.05 -40.41
C TRP A 3 47.82 -3.02 -40.65
N SER A 4 47.01 -3.13 -39.59
CA SER A 4 45.65 -2.56 -39.58
C SER A 4 45.17 -2.28 -38.13
N ARG A 5 44.80 -1.01 -37.92
CA ARG A 5 44.13 -0.38 -36.75
C ARG A 5 42.65 -0.82 -36.64
N PRO A 6 41.82 -0.44 -35.62
CA PRO A 6 41.93 0.75 -34.72
C PRO A 6 41.63 0.47 -33.21
N ASN A 7 42.21 1.25 -32.28
CA ASN A 7 41.66 2.48 -31.67
C ASN A 7 40.23 2.33 -31.11
N ASP A 8 40.08 2.26 -29.79
CA ASP A 8 38.94 2.88 -29.12
C ASP A 8 39.29 3.29 -27.68
N ASP A 9 39.52 4.59 -27.51
CA ASP A 9 39.19 5.32 -26.30
C ASP A 9 37.65 5.36 -26.21
N ARG A 10 37.07 4.91 -25.09
CA ARG A 10 36.11 5.68 -24.28
C ARG A 10 35.30 4.83 -23.30
N ASN A 11 35.06 5.45 -22.16
CA ASN A 11 33.93 5.28 -21.25
C ASN A 11 33.88 4.01 -20.41
N VAL A 12 34.42 4.18 -19.20
CA VAL A 12 33.75 3.79 -17.96
C VAL A 12 32.28 4.22 -18.03
N THR A 13 31.39 3.32 -18.43
CA THR A 13 30.00 3.38 -17.99
C THR A 13 29.87 2.39 -16.85
N SER A 14 29.87 2.94 -15.63
CA SER A 14 29.23 2.28 -14.51
C SER A 14 27.86 1.80 -15.00
N GLN A 15 27.67 0.49 -15.00
CA GLN A 15 26.36 -0.09 -15.23
C GLN A 15 25.41 0.59 -14.25
N GLY A 16 24.51 1.40 -14.81
CA GLY A 16 23.52 2.13 -14.03
C GLY A 16 22.76 1.13 -13.19
N ILE A 17 22.74 1.38 -11.88
CA ILE A 17 21.74 0.78 -11.01
C ILE A 17 20.41 1.27 -11.57
N VAL A 18 19.73 0.40 -12.32
CA VAL A 18 18.31 0.59 -12.61
C VAL A 18 17.62 0.33 -11.29
N VAL A 19 17.43 1.39 -10.50
CA VAL A 19 16.44 1.38 -9.43
C VAL A 19 15.11 1.27 -10.17
N ASN A 20 14.58 0.05 -10.27
CA ASN A 20 13.19 -0.14 -10.61
C ASN A 20 12.41 0.46 -9.44
N GLY A 21 12.13 1.78 -9.52
CA GLY A 21 11.23 2.45 -8.60
C GLY A 21 9.87 1.74 -8.59
N MET A 22 9.04 2.01 -7.58
CA MET A 22 7.72 1.42 -7.34
C MET A 22 7.12 0.92 -8.67
N PRO A 23 6.87 -0.39 -8.81
CA PRO A 23 6.22 -0.91 -10.01
C PRO A 23 5.00 -0.04 -10.25
N SER A 24 4.90 0.54 -11.46
CA SER A 24 3.80 1.43 -11.79
C SER A 24 2.48 0.78 -11.33
N LEU A 25 1.54 1.56 -10.80
CA LEU A 25 0.22 1.05 -10.34
C LEU A 25 -0.47 0.11 -11.35
N LEU A 26 -0.08 0.20 -12.62
CA LEU A 26 -0.45 -0.71 -13.69
C LEU A 26 -0.09 -2.17 -13.39
N CYS A 27 1.13 -2.47 -12.91
CA CYS A 27 1.56 -3.83 -12.57
C CYS A 27 0.73 -4.45 -11.43
N HIS A 28 0.34 -3.65 -10.45
CA HIS A 28 -0.47 -4.12 -9.32
C HIS A 28 -1.93 -4.38 -9.72
N ALA A 29 -2.51 -3.57 -10.61
CA ALA A 29 -3.83 -3.82 -11.18
C ALA A 29 -3.85 -5.10 -12.04
N LEU A 30 -2.75 -5.42 -12.73
CA LEU A 30 -2.61 -6.68 -13.47
C LEU A 30 -2.62 -7.90 -12.54
N ALA A 31 -2.06 -7.80 -11.33
CA ALA A 31 -2.07 -8.90 -10.37
C ALA A 31 -3.49 -9.21 -9.86
N LEU A 32 -4.29 -8.18 -9.52
CA LEU A 32 -5.69 -8.40 -9.10
C LEU A 32 -6.53 -8.99 -10.23
N ASN A 33 -6.39 -8.49 -11.46
CA ASN A 33 -7.10 -9.05 -12.60
C ASN A 33 -6.64 -10.47 -12.94
N TRP A 34 -5.36 -10.78 -12.75
CA TRP A 34 -4.87 -12.15 -12.89
C TRP A 34 -5.50 -13.09 -11.86
N VAL A 35 -5.60 -12.67 -10.59
CA VAL A 35 -6.30 -13.45 -9.55
C VAL A 35 -7.78 -13.63 -9.90
N ALA A 36 -8.46 -12.53 -10.30
CA ALA A 36 -9.88 -12.55 -10.65
C ALA A 36 -10.17 -13.53 -11.80
N ARG A 37 -9.41 -13.44 -12.89
CA ARG A 37 -9.54 -14.35 -14.05
C ARG A 37 -9.31 -15.80 -13.66
N ASN A 38 -8.31 -16.06 -12.82
CA ASN A 38 -7.95 -17.41 -12.41
C ASN A 38 -8.95 -18.05 -11.46
N ALA A 39 -9.54 -17.28 -10.54
CA ALA A 39 -10.59 -17.78 -9.67
C ALA A 39 -11.92 -18.01 -10.40
N GLY A 40 -12.20 -17.26 -11.48
CA GLY A 40 -13.42 -17.46 -12.27
C GLY A 40 -13.36 -18.70 -13.16
N SER A 41 -12.40 -18.75 -14.09
CA SER A 41 -12.31 -19.83 -15.09
C SER A 41 -10.91 -20.06 -15.64
N GLY A 42 -9.88 -19.53 -14.98
CA GLY A 42 -8.52 -19.58 -15.48
C GLY A 42 -7.81 -20.92 -15.21
N PRO A 43 -6.56 -21.04 -15.68
CA PRO A 43 -5.81 -22.29 -15.63
C PRO A 43 -5.33 -22.67 -14.23
N GLU A 44 -5.21 -21.73 -13.28
CA GLU A 44 -4.69 -22.00 -11.94
C GLU A 44 -5.67 -22.82 -11.09
N PRO A 45 -5.41 -24.12 -10.84
CA PRO A 45 -6.41 -25.01 -10.25
C PRO A 45 -6.80 -24.59 -8.83
N TRP A 46 -5.85 -24.16 -8.01
CA TRP A 46 -6.14 -23.79 -6.63
C TRP A 46 -7.01 -22.53 -6.52
N LEU A 47 -6.82 -21.55 -7.43
CA LEU A 47 -7.67 -20.36 -7.48
C LEU A 47 -9.04 -20.69 -8.04
N ARG A 48 -9.12 -21.46 -9.12
CA ARG A 48 -10.40 -21.88 -9.71
C ARG A 48 -11.24 -22.71 -8.74
N ASP A 49 -10.60 -23.63 -8.03
CA ASP A 49 -11.30 -24.63 -7.20
C ASP A 49 -11.57 -24.12 -5.77
N ARG A 50 -10.82 -23.12 -5.28
CA ARG A 50 -10.94 -22.59 -3.90
C ARG A 50 -11.15 -21.09 -3.78
N GLY A 51 -10.86 -20.33 -4.83
CA GLY A 51 -11.00 -18.88 -4.84
C GLY A 51 -12.47 -18.49 -4.76
N ASN A 52 -12.77 -17.47 -3.96
CA ASN A 52 -14.11 -16.93 -3.85
C ASN A 52 -14.08 -15.43 -4.17
N LEU A 53 -14.53 -15.06 -5.37
CA LEU A 53 -14.59 -13.67 -5.82
C LEU A 53 -15.63 -12.83 -5.08
N SER A 54 -16.57 -13.46 -4.37
CA SER A 54 -17.46 -12.74 -3.45
C SER A 54 -16.76 -12.34 -2.15
N ARG A 55 -15.51 -12.76 -1.94
CA ARG A 55 -14.69 -12.52 -0.74
C ARG A 55 -13.25 -12.19 -1.14
N LEU A 56 -13.09 -11.20 -2.02
CA LEU A 56 -11.76 -10.71 -2.39
C LEU A 56 -11.28 -9.68 -1.37
N PHE A 57 -10.09 -9.88 -0.83
CA PHE A 57 -9.45 -8.97 0.12
C PHE A 57 -8.14 -8.47 -0.46
N VAL A 58 -7.78 -7.23 -0.15
CA VAL A 58 -6.43 -6.70 -0.42
C VAL A 58 -5.83 -6.28 0.91
N ALA A 59 -4.59 -6.69 1.16
CA ALA A 59 -3.91 -6.44 2.41
C ALA A 59 -2.43 -6.15 2.17
N GLY A 60 -1.83 -5.39 3.07
CA GLY A 60 -0.39 -5.22 3.13
C GLY A 60 0.03 -4.50 4.39
N ASP A 61 1.32 -4.54 4.68
CA ASP A 61 1.99 -3.83 5.77
C ASP A 61 2.89 -2.70 5.23
N SER A 62 3.03 -1.59 5.95
CA SER A 62 3.95 -0.51 5.58
C SER A 62 3.75 -0.03 4.13
N ALA A 63 4.80 -0.08 3.30
CA ALA A 63 4.73 0.19 1.87
C ALA A 63 3.76 -0.74 1.12
N GLY A 64 3.61 -1.98 1.58
CA GLY A 64 2.60 -2.92 1.06
C GLY A 64 1.17 -2.46 1.35
N ALA A 65 0.91 -1.87 2.52
CA ALA A 65 -0.38 -1.27 2.84
C ALA A 65 -0.66 -0.04 1.96
N ASN A 66 0.37 0.78 1.71
CA ASN A 66 0.29 1.89 0.76
C ASN A 66 -0.09 1.39 -0.65
N ILE A 67 0.54 0.32 -1.13
CA ILE A 67 0.21 -0.31 -2.41
C ILE A 67 -1.23 -0.83 -2.40
N ALA A 68 -1.64 -1.54 -1.34
CA ALA A 68 -2.99 -2.08 -1.18
C ALA A 68 -4.06 -0.97 -1.24
N HIS A 69 -3.83 0.14 -0.54
CA HIS A 69 -4.68 1.33 -0.60
C HIS A 69 -4.82 1.86 -2.02
N ASN A 70 -3.69 2.07 -2.71
CA ASN A 70 -3.71 2.62 -4.07
C ASN A 70 -4.35 1.66 -5.08
N MET A 71 -4.23 0.35 -4.89
CA MET A 71 -4.94 -0.66 -5.68
C MET A 71 -6.46 -0.56 -5.48
N ALA A 72 -6.91 -0.41 -4.24
CA ALA A 72 -8.34 -0.26 -3.93
C ALA A 72 -8.90 1.08 -4.43
N MET A 73 -8.14 2.17 -4.34
CA MET A 73 -8.52 3.47 -4.92
C MET A 73 -8.65 3.38 -6.44
N ARG A 74 -7.69 2.73 -7.11
CA ARG A 74 -7.74 2.49 -8.55
C ARG A 74 -8.94 1.63 -8.93
N ALA A 75 -9.23 0.58 -8.17
CA ALA A 75 -10.37 -0.30 -8.45
C ALA A 75 -11.74 0.41 -8.39
N GLY A 76 -11.80 1.57 -7.75
CA GLY A 76 -13.00 2.41 -7.69
C GLY A 76 -13.17 3.39 -8.85
N THR A 77 -12.23 3.45 -9.79
CA THR A 77 -12.36 4.26 -11.00
C THR A 77 -12.93 3.44 -12.15
N GLU A 78 -13.52 4.12 -13.14
CA GLU A 78 -14.09 3.47 -14.34
C GLU A 78 -13.06 2.60 -15.09
N GLU A 79 -11.79 3.01 -15.08
CA GLU A 79 -10.69 2.32 -15.76
C GLU A 79 -10.04 1.21 -14.91
N GLY A 80 -10.37 1.11 -13.63
CA GLY A 80 -9.70 0.22 -12.69
C GLY A 80 -10.52 -0.95 -12.19
N GLY A 81 -11.79 -1.08 -12.62
CA GLY A 81 -12.66 -2.20 -12.27
C GLY A 81 -12.00 -3.56 -12.51
N LEU A 82 -12.38 -4.54 -11.68
CA LEU A 82 -11.85 -5.90 -11.79
C LEU A 82 -12.65 -6.73 -12.78
N ASP A 83 -11.96 -7.62 -13.48
CA ASP A 83 -12.57 -8.52 -14.45
C ASP A 83 -13.60 -9.47 -13.81
N GLY A 84 -14.60 -9.87 -14.60
CA GLY A 84 -15.59 -10.86 -14.20
C GLY A 84 -16.56 -10.40 -13.12
N GLY A 85 -16.67 -9.08 -12.89
CA GLY A 85 -17.54 -8.52 -11.85
C GLY A 85 -17.01 -8.74 -10.43
N ALA A 86 -15.73 -9.10 -10.29
CA ALA A 86 -15.08 -9.18 -8.99
C ALA A 86 -15.07 -7.79 -8.32
N ALA A 87 -15.19 -7.77 -7.01
CA ALA A 87 -15.12 -6.56 -6.22
C ALA A 87 -14.25 -6.81 -4.99
N ILE A 88 -13.39 -5.87 -4.66
CA ILE A 88 -12.67 -5.90 -3.38
C ILE A 88 -13.73 -5.68 -2.30
N THR A 89 -13.83 -6.62 -1.38
CA THR A 89 -14.78 -6.56 -0.27
C THR A 89 -14.19 -5.86 0.93
N SER A 90 -12.93 -6.17 1.27
CA SER A 90 -12.24 -5.52 2.38
C SER A 90 -10.79 -5.17 2.07
N LEU A 91 -10.35 -4.08 2.67
CA LEU A 91 -8.99 -3.56 2.63
C LEU A 91 -8.39 -3.60 4.04
N LEU A 92 -7.22 -4.21 4.18
CA LEU A 92 -6.48 -4.29 5.44
C LEU A 92 -5.14 -3.55 5.30
N LEU A 93 -5.01 -2.46 6.05
CA LEU A 93 -3.84 -1.59 6.07
C LEU A 93 -3.11 -1.79 7.39
N LEU A 94 -1.98 -2.48 7.38
CA LEU A 94 -1.20 -2.74 8.58
C LEU A 94 -0.06 -1.72 8.69
N ASP A 95 -0.07 -0.84 9.70
CA ASP A 95 0.91 0.24 9.88
C ASP A 95 1.26 0.95 8.55
N PRO A 96 0.29 1.54 7.83
CA PRO A 96 0.51 1.97 6.47
C PRO A 96 1.57 3.08 6.33
N TYR A 97 2.41 2.96 5.29
CA TYR A 97 3.35 4.03 4.94
C TYR A 97 2.57 5.17 4.26
N PHE A 98 1.97 6.03 5.06
CA PHE A 98 1.41 7.30 4.62
C PHE A 98 2.28 8.44 5.11
N TRP A 99 2.54 9.41 4.23
CA TRP A 99 3.31 10.60 4.57
C TRP A 99 2.81 11.82 3.81
N GLY A 100 3.26 13.00 4.20
CA GLY A 100 2.94 14.25 3.50
C GLY A 100 3.90 15.35 3.89
N LYS A 101 3.92 16.45 3.13
CA LYS A 101 4.85 17.55 3.39
C LYS A 101 4.58 18.22 4.73
N GLU A 102 3.31 18.55 4.98
CA GLU A 102 2.86 19.19 6.21
C GLU A 102 2.52 18.13 7.28
N PRO A 103 3.01 18.30 8.52
CA PRO A 103 2.72 17.38 9.60
C PRO A 103 1.24 17.43 10.01
N VAL A 104 0.65 16.26 10.24
CA VAL A 104 -0.65 16.17 10.95
C VAL A 104 -0.46 16.27 12.47
N ALA A 105 -1.55 16.41 13.22
CA ALA A 105 -1.47 16.46 14.68
C ALA A 105 -0.83 15.20 15.25
N GLY A 106 0.26 15.36 16.00
CA GLY A 106 1.02 14.25 16.62
C GLY A 106 2.17 13.70 15.77
N GLU A 107 2.30 14.09 14.50
CA GLU A 107 3.47 13.76 13.70
C GLU A 107 4.72 14.51 14.15
N THR A 108 5.89 13.90 13.92
CA THR A 108 7.18 14.56 14.14
C THR A 108 7.31 15.82 13.27
N THR A 109 7.79 16.89 13.90
CA THR A 109 8.20 18.14 13.23
C THR A 109 9.72 18.22 13.05
N ASP A 110 10.46 17.17 13.44
CA ASP A 110 11.91 17.14 13.26
C ASP A 110 12.28 17.15 11.78
N GLN A 111 13.02 18.17 11.36
CA GLN A 111 13.31 18.39 9.95
C GLN A 111 14.16 17.28 9.33
N ALA A 112 15.06 16.65 10.11
CA ALA A 112 15.92 15.60 9.60
C ALA A 112 15.12 14.31 9.34
N THR A 113 14.29 13.89 10.29
CA THR A 113 13.39 12.73 10.12
C THR A 113 12.41 12.94 8.97
N ARG A 114 11.75 14.11 8.89
CA ARG A 114 10.81 14.40 7.79
C ARG A 114 11.51 14.37 6.43
N ARG A 115 12.70 14.97 6.34
CA ARG A 115 13.52 14.95 5.12
C ARG A 115 13.93 13.53 4.73
N GLN A 116 14.25 12.66 5.69
CA GLN A 116 14.58 11.27 5.42
C GLN A 116 13.41 10.52 4.75
N TYR A 117 12.18 10.72 5.21
CA TYR A 117 10.99 10.12 4.59
C TYR A 117 10.69 10.72 3.20
N GLU A 118 10.90 12.02 3.01
CA GLU A 118 10.83 12.67 1.70
C GLU A 118 11.85 12.10 0.70
N GLU A 119 13.11 11.95 1.12
CA GLU A 119 14.18 11.39 0.29
C GLU A 119 13.95 9.92 -0.03
N THR A 120 13.43 9.14 0.94
CA THR A 120 13.06 7.74 0.75
C THR A 120 11.93 7.60 -0.27
N TRP A 121 10.87 8.41 -0.15
CA TRP A 121 9.77 8.44 -1.13
C TRP A 121 10.27 8.82 -2.53
N SER A 122 11.09 9.86 -2.63
CA SER A 122 11.69 10.30 -3.88
C SER A 122 12.53 9.19 -4.52
N PHE A 123 13.36 8.50 -3.72
CA PHE A 123 14.17 7.39 -4.18
C PHE A 123 13.31 6.24 -4.72
N ILE A 124 12.32 5.76 -3.95
CA ILE A 124 11.47 4.64 -4.39
C ILE A 124 10.62 5.00 -5.60
N CYS A 125 10.30 6.28 -5.82
CA CYS A 125 9.54 6.72 -6.98
C CYS A 125 10.40 7.15 -8.16
N GLY A 126 11.73 7.07 -8.05
CA GLY A 126 12.65 7.61 -9.06
C GLY A 126 12.44 9.10 -9.32
N GLY A 127 12.03 9.86 -8.30
CA GLY A 127 11.72 11.29 -8.36
C GLY A 127 10.44 11.65 -9.13
N ARG A 128 9.63 10.66 -9.53
CA ARG A 128 8.44 10.88 -10.38
C ARG A 128 7.28 11.55 -9.67
N TYR A 129 7.13 11.28 -8.37
CA TYR A 129 5.99 11.70 -7.56
C TYR A 129 6.50 12.52 -6.37
N GLY A 130 5.89 13.67 -6.13
CA GLY A 130 6.19 14.51 -4.96
C GLY A 130 5.71 13.87 -3.66
N ILE A 131 6.13 14.41 -2.50
CA ILE A 131 5.72 13.86 -1.20
C ILE A 131 4.25 14.15 -0.83
N ASP A 132 3.58 15.06 -1.53
CA ASP A 132 2.13 15.28 -1.39
C ASP A 132 1.30 14.58 -2.46
N ASP A 133 1.94 13.77 -3.30
CA ASP A 133 1.24 12.97 -4.28
C ASP A 133 0.26 12.00 -3.56
N PRO A 134 -0.99 11.84 -4.03
CA PRO A 134 -1.97 10.95 -3.43
C PRO A 134 -1.49 9.51 -3.20
N LEU A 135 -0.47 9.07 -3.95
CA LEU A 135 0.11 7.74 -3.76
C LEU A 135 0.77 7.57 -2.40
N VAL A 136 1.32 8.62 -1.79
CA VAL A 136 1.90 8.59 -0.43
C VAL A 136 1.07 9.37 0.58
N ASN A 137 0.42 10.44 0.13
CA ASN A 137 -0.38 11.31 0.96
C ASN A 137 -1.87 11.16 0.62
N PRO A 138 -2.58 10.12 1.13
CA PRO A 138 -4.00 9.97 0.84
C PRO A 138 -4.85 11.13 1.39
N LEU A 139 -4.32 11.91 2.34
CA LEU A 139 -4.98 13.11 2.87
C LEU A 139 -4.93 14.31 1.91
N SER A 140 -4.13 14.25 0.85
CA SER A 140 -4.18 15.26 -0.22
C SER A 140 -5.38 15.08 -1.15
N LEU A 141 -6.07 13.93 -1.08
CA LEU A 141 -7.27 13.68 -1.86
C LEU A 141 -8.47 14.46 -1.32
N PRO A 142 -9.28 15.07 -2.21
CA PRO A 142 -10.58 15.59 -1.81
C PRO A 142 -11.48 14.47 -1.28
N ALA A 143 -12.38 14.81 -0.35
CA ALA A 143 -13.37 13.88 0.20
C ALA A 143 -14.17 13.13 -0.89
N ALA A 144 -14.51 13.81 -2.00
CA ALA A 144 -15.22 13.20 -3.13
C ALA A 144 -14.42 12.09 -3.82
N GLU A 145 -13.09 12.17 -3.82
CA GLU A 145 -12.21 11.13 -4.35
C GLU A 145 -12.04 9.99 -3.34
N MET A 146 -11.86 10.29 -2.04
CA MET A 146 -11.76 9.26 -1.00
C MET A 146 -13.00 8.34 -0.95
N ARG A 147 -14.19 8.89 -1.20
CA ARG A 147 -15.44 8.10 -1.30
C ARG A 147 -15.42 7.03 -2.38
N LYS A 148 -14.53 7.14 -3.38
CA LYS A 148 -14.42 6.17 -4.47
C LYS A 148 -13.63 4.92 -4.06
N LEU A 149 -13.06 4.85 -2.86
CA LEU A 149 -12.35 3.67 -2.38
C LEU A 149 -13.20 2.41 -2.57
N ALA A 150 -12.76 1.50 -3.46
CA ALA A 150 -13.51 0.31 -3.81
C ALA A 150 -13.32 -0.79 -2.76
N CYS A 151 -14.09 -0.70 -1.67
CA CYS A 151 -14.37 -1.78 -0.74
C CYS A 151 -15.58 -1.41 0.12
N SER A 152 -16.07 -2.36 0.92
CA SER A 152 -17.13 -2.09 1.90
C SER A 152 -16.60 -2.04 3.34
N ARG A 153 -15.38 -2.56 3.59
CA ARG A 153 -14.76 -2.62 4.91
C ARG A 153 -13.28 -2.27 4.83
N VAL A 154 -12.83 -1.42 5.74
CA VAL A 154 -11.42 -1.06 5.90
C VAL A 154 -11.00 -1.35 7.33
N ALA A 155 -9.88 -2.02 7.52
CA ALA A 155 -9.19 -2.09 8.80
C ALA A 155 -7.84 -1.38 8.69
N VAL A 156 -7.54 -0.54 9.68
CA VAL A 156 -6.24 0.14 9.82
C VAL A 156 -5.63 -0.28 11.16
N THR A 157 -4.46 -0.93 11.12
CA THR A 157 -3.67 -1.16 12.33
C THR A 157 -2.58 -0.10 12.46
N SER A 158 -2.27 0.29 13.70
CA SER A 158 -1.23 1.27 13.99
C SER A 158 -0.43 0.89 15.24
N SER A 159 0.88 0.92 15.11
CA SER A 159 1.83 0.71 16.20
C SER A 159 2.09 2.00 16.99
N GLY A 160 2.02 1.93 18.33
CA GLY A 160 1.99 3.08 19.23
C GLY A 160 3.22 4.00 19.18
N LEU A 161 4.39 3.46 18.84
CA LEU A 161 5.67 4.16 18.69
C LEU A 161 6.07 4.35 17.22
N ASP A 162 5.14 4.14 16.29
CA ASP A 162 5.37 4.33 14.87
C ASP A 162 5.29 5.81 14.48
N ASP A 163 6.20 6.25 13.62
CA ASP A 163 6.19 7.61 13.07
C ASP A 163 4.97 7.84 12.16
N PHE A 164 4.43 6.79 11.53
CA PHE A 164 3.27 6.88 10.64
C PHE A 164 1.93 6.91 11.37
N ARG A 165 1.88 6.40 12.60
CA ARG A 165 0.65 6.28 13.42
C ARG A 165 -0.23 7.54 13.39
N PRO A 166 0.27 8.77 13.59
CA PRO A 166 -0.60 9.94 13.60
C PRO A 166 -1.30 10.15 12.25
N ARG A 167 -0.63 9.83 11.13
CA ARG A 167 -1.24 9.89 9.80
C ARG A 167 -2.21 8.76 9.55
N ASP A 168 -1.96 7.56 10.05
CA ASP A 168 -2.89 6.42 9.94
C ASP A 168 -4.23 6.75 10.61
N LEU A 169 -4.16 7.33 11.81
CA LEU A 169 -5.33 7.79 12.55
C LEU A 169 -6.04 8.92 11.81
N ALA A 170 -5.28 9.89 11.26
CA ALA A 170 -5.84 10.98 10.47
C ALA A 170 -6.49 10.49 9.17
N TYR A 171 -5.91 9.49 8.50
CA TYR A 171 -6.46 8.86 7.30
C TYR A 171 -7.81 8.19 7.60
N ALA A 172 -7.89 7.38 8.66
CA ALA A 172 -9.13 6.73 9.04
C ALA A 172 -10.23 7.74 9.41
N ALA A 173 -9.87 8.83 10.10
CA ALA A 173 -10.79 9.94 10.38
C ALA A 173 -11.25 10.63 9.09
N ALA A 174 -10.31 11.00 8.20
CA ALA A 174 -10.63 11.63 6.93
C ALA A 174 -11.51 10.75 6.03
N LEU A 175 -11.30 9.43 6.03
CA LEU A 175 -12.15 8.51 5.27
C LEU A 175 -13.57 8.45 5.85
N ARG A 176 -13.74 8.44 7.17
CA ARG A 176 -15.06 8.57 7.82
C ARG A 176 -15.73 9.89 7.45
N ASP A 177 -15.02 11.00 7.61
CA ASP A 177 -15.52 12.35 7.37
C ASP A 177 -15.77 12.62 5.89
N SER A 178 -15.10 11.86 5.00
CA SER A 178 -15.35 11.96 3.58
C SER A 178 -16.80 11.62 3.23
N GLY A 179 -17.48 10.80 4.02
CA GLY A 179 -18.79 10.23 3.72
C GLY A 179 -18.70 8.93 2.91
N TRP A 180 -17.55 8.25 2.94
CA TRP A 180 -17.42 6.89 2.41
C TRP A 180 -18.36 5.95 3.17
N GLY A 181 -19.16 5.17 2.44
CA GLY A 181 -20.30 4.42 3.00
C GLY A 181 -19.97 3.07 3.64
N GLY A 182 -18.69 2.72 3.77
CA GLY A 182 -18.25 1.45 4.33
C GLY A 182 -17.94 1.50 5.83
N GLU A 183 -17.54 0.35 6.37
CA GLU A 183 -17.14 0.18 7.77
C GLU A 183 -15.63 0.44 7.94
N ILE A 184 -15.25 1.21 8.97
CA ILE A 184 -13.83 1.51 9.28
C ILE A 184 -13.51 1.02 10.69
N GLU A 185 -12.73 -0.05 10.76
CA GLU A 185 -12.19 -0.61 11.99
C GLU A 185 -10.75 -0.11 12.20
N GLN A 186 -10.41 0.25 13.44
CA GLN A 186 -9.05 0.64 13.80
C GLN A 186 -8.58 -0.23 14.96
N TYR A 187 -7.32 -0.61 14.94
CA TYR A 187 -6.69 -1.38 16.00
C TYR A 187 -5.30 -0.80 16.29
N GLU A 188 -5.07 -0.37 17.52
CA GLU A 188 -3.80 0.23 17.92
C GLU A 188 -3.09 -0.64 18.95
N THR A 189 -1.80 -0.90 18.73
CA THR A 189 -0.96 -1.61 19.69
C THR A 189 -0.01 -0.63 20.39
N ALA A 190 -0.31 -0.31 21.65
CA ALA A 190 0.50 0.62 22.43
C ALA A 190 1.92 0.09 22.70
N GLY A 191 2.91 1.00 22.66
CA GLY A 191 4.30 0.67 23.01
C GLY A 191 5.07 -0.10 21.95
N GLU A 192 4.47 -0.38 20.80
CA GLU A 192 5.10 -1.13 19.72
C GLU A 192 5.60 -0.27 18.58
N ARG A 193 6.65 -0.74 17.89
CA ARG A 193 7.26 -0.06 16.74
C ARG A 193 6.65 -0.57 15.43
N HIS A 194 6.88 0.19 14.36
CA HIS A 194 6.47 -0.13 12.99
C HIS A 194 6.61 -1.62 12.63
N VAL A 195 5.48 -2.25 12.27
CA VAL A 195 5.35 -3.62 11.77
C VAL A 195 5.99 -4.66 12.72
N TYR A 196 5.85 -4.46 14.02
CA TYR A 196 6.48 -5.32 15.02
C TYR A 196 6.07 -6.80 14.91
N PHE A 197 4.82 -7.05 14.50
CA PHE A 197 4.18 -8.37 14.52
C PHE A 197 4.80 -9.36 13.53
N LEU A 198 5.45 -8.90 12.46
CA LEU A 198 6.15 -9.77 11.52
C LEU A 198 7.45 -10.34 12.11
N ASN A 199 8.17 -9.54 12.90
CA ASN A 199 9.45 -9.93 13.48
C ASN A 199 9.28 -10.72 14.79
N ARG A 200 8.14 -10.55 15.47
CA ARG A 200 7.84 -11.21 16.74
C ARG A 200 6.48 -11.91 16.75
N PRO A 201 6.20 -12.87 15.85
CA PRO A 201 4.85 -13.42 15.66
C PRO A 201 4.29 -14.21 16.87
N LYS A 202 5.14 -14.57 17.83
CA LYS A 202 4.74 -15.29 19.06
C LYS A 202 4.61 -14.38 20.28
N ASP A 203 4.96 -13.10 20.13
CA ASP A 203 4.80 -12.11 21.19
C ASP A 203 3.30 -11.92 21.50
N PRO A 204 2.91 -11.78 22.79
CA PRO A 204 1.50 -11.63 23.16
C PRO A 204 0.77 -10.53 22.40
N ASP A 205 1.42 -9.41 22.12
CA ASP A 205 0.78 -8.31 21.40
C ASP A 205 0.68 -8.61 19.90
N SER A 206 1.65 -9.33 19.31
CA SER A 206 1.56 -9.78 17.93
C SER A 206 0.45 -10.81 17.75
N VAL A 207 0.27 -11.70 18.74
CA VAL A 207 -0.81 -12.69 18.72
C VAL A 207 -2.18 -12.01 18.76
N LYS A 208 -2.35 -10.94 19.55
CA LYS A 208 -3.60 -10.17 19.58
C LYS A 208 -3.85 -9.44 18.26
N GLU A 209 -2.83 -8.81 17.69
CA GLU A 209 -2.98 -8.11 16.40
C GLU A 209 -3.30 -9.07 15.26
N LEU A 210 -2.63 -10.23 15.19
CA LEU A 210 -2.96 -11.27 14.22
C LEU A 210 -4.35 -11.88 14.47
N ALA A 211 -4.81 -11.94 15.72
CA ALA A 211 -6.18 -12.34 16.03
C ALA A 211 -7.21 -11.29 15.54
N PHE A 212 -6.92 -10.00 15.66
CA PHE A 212 -7.72 -8.94 15.05
C PHE A 212 -7.76 -9.08 13.53
N VAL A 213 -6.61 -9.24 12.87
CA VAL A 213 -6.50 -9.43 11.40
C VAL A 213 -7.32 -10.62 10.93
N THR A 214 -7.16 -11.78 11.58
CA THR A 214 -7.89 -13.00 11.20
C THR A 214 -9.38 -12.87 11.48
N GLY A 215 -9.78 -12.22 12.57
CA GLY A 215 -11.17 -11.90 12.89
C GLY A 215 -11.80 -10.99 11.82
N PHE A 216 -11.08 -9.97 11.38
CA PHE A 216 -11.53 -9.04 10.34
C PHE A 216 -11.83 -9.76 9.01
N LEU A 217 -10.90 -10.62 8.56
CA LEU A 217 -11.00 -11.38 7.30
C LEU A 217 -12.05 -12.51 7.35
N SER A 218 -12.34 -13.00 8.56
CA SER A 218 -13.28 -14.11 8.75
C SER A 218 -14.72 -13.64 8.96
N ARG A 219 -14.96 -12.35 9.20
CA ARG A 219 -16.32 -11.79 9.28
C ARG A 219 -17.03 -11.90 7.94
N GLU A 220 -18.23 -12.51 7.97
CA GLU A 220 -19.17 -12.62 6.86
C GLU A 220 -19.93 -11.32 6.62
#